data_AF-A0A918WDP9-F1
#
_entry.id   AF-A0A918WDP9-F1
#
_cell.length_a   1.000
_cell.length_b   1.000
_cell.length_c   1.000
_cell.angle_alpha   90.00
_cell.angle_beta   90.00
_cell.angle_gamma   90.00
#
_symmetry.space_group_name_H-M   'P 1'
#
loop_
_entity.id
_entity.type
_entity.pdbx_description
1 polymer ?
#
loop_
_entity_poly.entity_id
_entity_poly.type
_entity_poly.pdbx_seq_one_letter_code
_entity_poly.pdbx_strand_id
1 'polypeptide(L)'
;MAKRDKKATRRKPDTTCFVQVAREPSIGVEVSTGRPWVGVDQQVGHGSADALFALTREQYATALADAWEIRPFMAACWRGEHDDLRLFDPRGGAWIPGRWFPSRPRVIPPRFAGELWHHADALADTPDGERTALSRALAAGPAHARPGPGSGPGPDGAHEPDSVPAPGGEHGPDAVPGPDGGHTLTFALTGDGAYPRPAALIAGLDAGSDRERARAVLGDPLEGAPDTYPMEGDRVRLHHTDGGLTRITLERPAPAPLPSGPIRAFLAPLGRPEAGTEFQEAVRRAGGTTRRWAVSSGVTRRLIVCDGGVEVQVQDGRVLSTRIRLDTFDADTLFPGAVRPLARADVHRALGTPAAVSGRAELHRYGPRDLVVRYGPDGEAPEEITTVLGEVGVSHRIHRWRSGEFTLFLDVLGLDADHPLARHVRGLAGTRVRTHAGTVTAVTIGDRGHRPERLAAFADGMPPAPIRTDLPFGVPTHTGDRDDLRDFTQGWIHVHASDGETITTITVSQDPPRSLPVHH
;
A
#
# COMPACT_ATOMS: atom_id res chain seq x y z
N MET A 1 -14.86 20.81 49.31
CA MET A 1 -13.97 19.62 49.20
C MET A 1 -14.83 18.37 49.12
N ALA A 2 -14.89 17.74 47.96
CA ALA A 2 -15.30 16.35 47.81
C ALA A 2 -14.35 15.73 46.77
N LYS A 3 -13.39 14.94 47.26
CA LYS A 3 -12.45 14.18 46.43
C LYS A 3 -13.25 13.16 45.63
N ARG A 4 -13.30 13.31 44.32
CA ARG A 4 -13.84 12.30 43.41
C ARG A 4 -12.69 11.36 43.07
N ASP A 5 -12.74 10.16 43.66
CA ASP A 5 -11.78 9.08 43.44
C ASP A 5 -11.61 8.78 41.95
N LYS A 6 -10.41 9.04 41.41
CA LYS A 6 -9.94 8.48 40.15
C LYS A 6 -9.57 7.02 40.40
N LYS A 7 -10.56 6.14 40.52
CA LYS A 7 -10.35 4.72 40.21
C LYS A 7 -10.38 4.62 38.69
N ALA A 8 -9.19 4.61 38.07
CA ALA A 8 -9.02 4.16 36.70
C ALA A 8 -9.45 2.69 36.64
N THR A 9 -10.74 2.46 36.44
CA THR A 9 -11.25 1.15 36.02
C THR A 9 -10.56 0.85 34.70
N ARG A 10 -9.63 -0.09 34.74
CA ARG A 10 -9.02 -0.72 33.57
C ARG A 10 -10.17 -1.20 32.69
N ARG A 11 -10.53 -0.40 31.67
CA ARG A 11 -11.65 -0.66 30.76
C ARG A 11 -11.42 -2.05 30.17
N LYS A 12 -12.44 -2.91 30.23
CA LYS A 12 -12.43 -4.17 29.46
C LYS A 12 -12.11 -3.82 28.00
N PRO A 13 -11.29 -4.62 27.30
CA PRO A 13 -11.02 -4.40 25.88
C PRO A 13 -12.36 -4.31 25.15
N ASP A 14 -12.55 -3.27 24.35
CA ASP A 14 -13.67 -3.21 23.44
C ASP A 14 -13.50 -4.35 22.42
N THR A 15 -14.46 -5.28 22.41
CA THR A 15 -14.43 -6.46 21.53
C THR A 15 -15.09 -6.18 20.19
N THR A 16 -15.71 -5.02 19.99
CA THR A 16 -16.35 -4.67 18.71
C THR A 16 -15.29 -4.49 17.63
N CYS A 17 -15.56 -5.12 16.49
CA CYS A 17 -14.70 -5.14 15.33
C CYS A 17 -15.41 -4.40 14.21
N PHE A 18 -14.83 -3.32 13.71
CA PHE A 18 -15.42 -2.47 12.67
C PHE A 18 -14.62 -2.59 11.38
N VAL A 19 -15.30 -2.82 10.28
CA VAL A 19 -14.71 -3.04 8.95
C VAL A 19 -15.24 -2.00 8.00
N GLN A 20 -14.35 -1.22 7.39
CA GLN A 20 -14.72 -0.24 6.37
C GLN A 20 -14.87 -0.92 5.01
N VAL A 21 -16.02 -0.77 4.38
CA VAL A 21 -16.40 -1.37 3.09
C VAL A 21 -16.29 -0.38 1.94
N ALA A 22 -16.55 0.90 2.20
CA ALA A 22 -16.34 1.99 1.27
C ALA A 22 -15.55 3.11 1.97
N ARG A 23 -14.58 3.69 1.27
CA ARG A 23 -13.69 4.71 1.85
C ARG A 23 -14.31 6.11 1.83
N GLU A 24 -15.01 6.45 0.76
CA GLU A 24 -15.53 7.78 0.52
C GLU A 24 -17.03 7.72 0.18
N PRO A 25 -17.92 8.06 1.13
CA PRO A 25 -17.64 8.31 2.54
C PRO A 25 -17.24 7.01 3.24
N SER A 26 -16.69 7.13 4.46
CA SER A 26 -16.28 5.98 5.25
C SER A 26 -17.52 5.22 5.70
N ILE A 27 -17.85 4.13 5.04
CA ILE A 27 -19.02 3.29 5.33
C ILE A 27 -18.51 1.88 5.61
N GLY A 28 -19.14 1.19 6.55
CA GLY A 28 -18.74 -0.17 6.87
C GLY A 28 -19.73 -0.90 7.76
N VAL A 29 -19.23 -1.94 8.42
CA VAL A 29 -20.02 -2.86 9.23
C VAL A 29 -19.32 -3.22 10.53
N GLU A 30 -20.09 -3.42 11.59
CA GLU A 30 -19.64 -4.04 12.83
C GLU A 30 -19.74 -5.57 12.66
N VAL A 31 -18.61 -6.28 12.68
CA VAL A 31 -18.53 -7.71 12.37
C VAL A 31 -19.35 -8.55 13.35
N SER A 32 -19.35 -8.17 14.64
CA SER A 32 -20.03 -8.91 15.70
C SER A 32 -21.54 -8.89 15.61
N THR A 33 -22.15 -7.86 15.01
CA THR A 33 -23.62 -7.69 14.96
C THR A 33 -24.15 -7.61 13.53
N GLY A 34 -23.27 -7.46 12.55
CA GLY A 34 -23.61 -7.15 11.17
C GLY A 34 -24.13 -5.73 10.96
N ARG A 35 -24.16 -4.89 12.00
CA ARG A 35 -24.76 -3.55 11.96
C ARG A 35 -23.94 -2.63 11.06
N PRO A 36 -24.55 -2.02 10.02
CA PRO A 36 -23.84 -1.09 9.16
C PRO A 36 -23.64 0.26 9.86
N TRP A 37 -22.58 0.97 9.47
CA TRP A 37 -22.19 2.24 10.05
C TRP A 37 -21.63 3.21 9.00
N VAL A 38 -21.66 4.50 9.34
CA VAL A 38 -20.95 5.57 8.62
C VAL A 38 -20.05 6.34 9.58
N GLY A 39 -18.84 6.64 9.15
CA GLY A 39 -17.91 7.52 9.84
C GLY A 39 -18.17 8.97 9.48
N VAL A 40 -18.28 9.82 10.50
CA VAL A 40 -18.58 11.24 10.37
C VAL A 40 -17.68 12.03 11.32
N ASP A 41 -17.09 13.12 10.82
CA ASP A 41 -16.31 14.07 11.61
C ASP A 41 -17.24 15.01 12.40
N GLN A 42 -17.90 14.48 13.45
CA GLN A 42 -18.95 15.17 14.20
C GLN A 42 -18.45 16.49 14.82
N GLN A 43 -19.25 17.55 14.73
CA GLN A 43 -19.00 18.82 15.39
C GLN A 43 -19.06 18.66 16.92
N VAL A 44 -17.98 19.04 17.61
CA VAL A 44 -17.88 19.03 19.08
C VAL A 44 -17.37 20.38 19.56
N GLY A 45 -18.28 21.21 20.07
CA GLY A 45 -17.97 22.58 20.49
C GLY A 45 -17.49 23.44 19.31
N HIS A 46 -16.26 23.97 19.40
CA HIS A 46 -15.62 24.76 18.33
C HIS A 46 -14.76 23.92 17.36
N GLY A 47 -14.70 22.60 17.53
CA GLY A 47 -13.95 21.68 16.67
C GLY A 47 -14.80 20.56 16.11
N SER A 48 -14.16 19.56 15.51
CA SER A 48 -14.77 18.32 15.04
C SER A 48 -13.97 17.10 15.50
N ALA A 49 -14.61 15.94 15.54
CA ALA A 49 -14.01 14.67 15.95
C ALA A 49 -14.69 13.47 15.29
N ASP A 50 -13.91 12.44 14.97
CA ASP A 50 -14.38 11.22 14.32
C ASP A 50 -15.38 10.45 15.21
N ALA A 51 -16.56 10.16 14.67
CA ALA A 51 -17.63 9.39 15.29
C ALA A 51 -18.23 8.37 14.29
N LEU A 52 -18.83 7.30 14.83
CA LEU A 52 -19.53 6.28 14.03
C LEU A 52 -21.02 6.30 14.34
N PHE A 53 -21.85 6.31 13.29
CA PHE A 53 -23.31 6.29 13.39
C PHE A 53 -23.86 5.04 12.72
N ALA A 54 -24.87 4.42 13.33
CA ALA A 54 -25.58 3.29 12.76
C ALA A 54 -26.34 3.72 11.51
N LEU A 55 -26.28 2.87 10.49
CA LEU A 55 -27.15 2.98 9.32
C LEU A 55 -28.29 1.96 9.42
N THR A 56 -29.42 2.29 8.83
CA THR A 56 -30.42 1.29 8.43
C THR A 56 -29.87 0.46 7.26
N ARG A 57 -30.51 -0.69 6.97
CA ARG A 57 -30.11 -1.52 5.82
C ARG A 57 -30.31 -0.78 4.51
N GLU A 58 -31.40 -0.01 4.42
CA GLU A 58 -31.75 0.81 3.28
C GLU A 58 -30.71 1.92 3.08
N GLN A 59 -30.39 2.68 4.12
CA GLN A 59 -29.34 3.72 4.04
C GLN A 59 -27.98 3.13 3.66
N TYR A 60 -27.63 1.96 4.19
CA TYR A 60 -26.38 1.29 3.84
C TYR A 60 -26.35 0.87 2.36
N ALA A 61 -27.42 0.27 1.85
CA ALA A 61 -27.54 -0.09 0.44
C ALA A 61 -27.49 1.16 -0.47
N THR A 62 -28.21 2.22 -0.10
CA THR A 62 -28.17 3.51 -0.79
C THR A 62 -26.76 4.09 -0.80
N ALA A 63 -26.07 4.11 0.34
CA ALA A 63 -24.73 4.68 0.46
C ALA A 63 -23.68 3.91 -0.34
N LEU A 64 -23.82 2.59 -0.45
CA LEU A 64 -22.96 1.76 -1.28
C LEU A 64 -23.19 1.95 -2.78
N ALA A 65 -24.43 2.30 -3.19
CA ALA A 65 -24.77 2.58 -4.58
C ALA A 65 -24.38 4.01 -4.98
N ASP A 66 -24.73 4.99 -4.15
CA ASP A 66 -24.31 6.38 -4.26
C ASP A 66 -24.15 7.00 -2.87
N ALA A 67 -22.89 7.18 -2.52
CA ALA A 67 -22.38 7.94 -1.39
C ALA A 67 -23.11 9.27 -1.12
N TRP A 68 -23.47 10.00 -2.18
CA TRP A 68 -24.01 11.36 -2.07
C TRP A 68 -25.44 11.39 -1.55
N GLU A 69 -26.21 10.33 -1.77
CA GLU A 69 -27.61 10.23 -1.36
C GLU A 69 -27.78 10.23 0.17
N ILE A 70 -26.79 9.72 0.92
CA ILE A 70 -26.83 9.75 2.39
C ILE A 70 -26.24 11.03 3.01
N ARG A 71 -25.80 11.98 2.18
CA ARG A 71 -25.19 13.23 2.67
C ARG A 71 -26.11 14.04 3.62
N PRO A 72 -27.44 14.13 3.42
CA PRO A 72 -28.31 14.80 4.38
C PRO A 72 -28.25 14.18 5.78
N PHE A 73 -28.23 12.83 5.86
CA PHE A 73 -28.08 12.10 7.12
C PHE A 73 -26.70 12.34 7.74
N MET A 74 -25.63 12.27 6.95
CA MET A 74 -24.28 12.58 7.44
C MET A 74 -24.17 14.01 7.97
N ALA A 75 -24.83 14.97 7.33
CA ALA A 75 -24.85 16.35 7.77
C ALA A 75 -25.61 16.52 9.10
N ALA A 76 -26.70 15.77 9.31
CA ALA A 76 -27.40 15.74 10.59
C ALA A 76 -26.52 15.11 11.71
N CYS A 77 -25.84 14.00 11.40
CA CYS A 77 -24.86 13.39 12.30
C CYS A 77 -23.72 14.36 12.64
N TRP A 78 -23.22 15.09 11.63
CA TRP A 78 -22.19 16.12 11.80
C TRP A 78 -22.62 17.20 12.79
N ARG A 79 -23.89 17.65 12.73
CA ARG A 79 -24.47 18.63 13.67
C ARG A 79 -24.79 18.05 15.06
N GLY A 80 -24.65 16.74 15.25
CA GLY A 80 -25.00 16.04 16.49
C GLY A 80 -26.50 15.81 16.70
N GLU A 81 -27.28 15.73 15.63
CA GLU A 81 -28.73 15.53 15.70
C GLU A 81 -29.13 14.05 15.95
N HIS A 82 -28.19 13.10 15.79
CA HIS A 82 -28.43 11.65 15.85
C HIS A 82 -27.61 10.93 16.92
N ASP A 83 -27.53 11.51 18.12
CA ASP A 83 -26.85 10.89 19.27
C ASP A 83 -27.44 9.52 19.66
N ASP A 84 -28.70 9.26 19.31
CA ASP A 84 -29.41 7.99 19.50
C ASP A 84 -28.89 6.86 18.59
N LEU A 85 -28.34 7.21 17.43
CA LEU A 85 -27.76 6.28 16.46
C LEU A 85 -26.25 6.13 16.61
N ARG A 86 -25.64 6.84 17.58
CA ARG A 86 -24.20 6.84 17.78
C ARG A 86 -23.72 5.49 18.28
N LEU A 87 -22.87 4.84 17.50
CA LEU A 87 -22.19 3.59 17.85
C LEU A 87 -20.87 3.86 18.56
N PHE A 88 -20.23 5.00 18.24
CA PHE A 88 -18.97 5.37 18.81
C PHE A 88 -18.88 6.87 19.08
N ASP A 89 -18.52 7.26 20.31
CA ASP A 89 -18.44 8.65 20.75
C ASP A 89 -17.32 9.43 20.04
N PRO A 90 -17.54 10.72 19.71
CA PRO A 90 -16.50 11.54 19.10
C PRO A 90 -15.27 11.66 20.02
N ARG A 91 -14.09 11.37 19.49
CA ARG A 91 -12.81 11.54 20.21
C ARG A 91 -11.87 12.42 19.43
N GLY A 92 -11.23 13.37 20.10
CA GLY A 92 -10.26 14.27 19.49
C GLY A 92 -8.97 13.55 19.10
N GLY A 93 -8.33 14.04 18.02
CA GLY A 93 -7.16 13.40 17.39
C GLY A 93 -7.54 12.23 16.49
N ALA A 94 -6.58 11.71 15.70
CA ALA A 94 -6.76 10.54 14.84
C ALA A 94 -6.86 9.25 15.67
N TRP A 95 -7.92 9.15 16.48
CA TRP A 95 -8.15 8.04 17.38
C TRP A 95 -9.00 6.97 16.66
N ILE A 96 -8.57 5.70 16.77
CA ILE A 96 -9.14 4.57 16.05
C ILE A 96 -9.55 3.48 17.07
N PRO A 97 -10.72 2.80 16.92
CA PRO A 97 -11.06 1.64 17.73
C PRO A 97 -9.96 0.58 17.74
N GLY A 98 -9.81 -0.15 18.85
CA GLY A 98 -8.74 -1.16 18.98
C GLY A 98 -8.83 -2.32 17.96
N ARG A 99 -9.98 -2.51 17.32
CA ARG A 99 -10.22 -3.49 16.24
C ARG A 99 -10.93 -2.82 15.07
N TRP A 100 -10.20 -1.93 14.40
CA TRP A 100 -10.65 -1.24 13.20
C TRP A 100 -9.88 -1.74 11.98
N PHE A 101 -10.62 -2.14 10.96
CA PHE A 101 -10.09 -2.62 9.70
C PHE A 101 -10.46 -1.64 8.58
N PRO A 102 -9.59 -0.66 8.28
CA PRO A 102 -9.84 0.28 7.20
C PRO A 102 -9.80 -0.46 5.86
N SER A 103 -10.53 0.07 4.88
CA SER A 103 -10.40 -0.37 3.51
C SER A 103 -8.96 -0.10 3.07
N ARG A 104 -8.33 -1.12 2.51
CA ARG A 104 -6.99 -0.99 1.98
C ARG A 104 -6.96 0.08 0.87
N PRO A 105 -5.99 1.01 0.89
CA PRO A 105 -5.78 1.92 -0.24
C PRO A 105 -5.49 1.13 -1.51
N ARG A 106 -6.21 1.46 -2.60
CA ARG A 106 -5.98 0.91 -3.93
C ARG A 106 -5.26 1.94 -4.80
N VAL A 107 -4.47 1.46 -5.77
CA VAL A 107 -3.66 2.34 -6.64
C VAL A 107 -4.55 3.17 -7.57
N ILE A 108 -5.64 2.58 -8.06
CA ILE A 108 -6.73 3.29 -8.73
C ILE A 108 -8.03 3.11 -7.93
N PRO A 109 -8.98 4.06 -7.99
CA PRO A 109 -10.24 3.93 -7.27
C PRO A 109 -10.97 2.64 -7.67
N PRO A 110 -11.44 1.83 -6.71
CA PRO A 110 -12.25 0.65 -7.00
C PRO A 110 -13.47 1.01 -7.86
N ARG A 111 -13.80 0.14 -8.82
CA ARG A 111 -14.99 0.33 -9.66
C ARG A 111 -16.30 0.17 -8.88
N PHE A 112 -16.28 -0.68 -7.86
CA PHE A 112 -17.43 -0.97 -7.00
C PHE A 112 -16.98 -1.02 -5.54
N ALA A 113 -17.91 -0.70 -4.64
CA ALA A 113 -17.76 -0.93 -3.20
C ALA A 113 -18.25 -2.34 -2.83
N GLY A 114 -17.80 -2.88 -1.70
CA GLY A 114 -18.29 -4.17 -1.22
C GLY A 114 -17.29 -4.92 -0.34
N GLU A 115 -17.81 -5.88 0.42
CA GLU A 115 -17.04 -6.72 1.34
C GLU A 115 -16.06 -7.65 0.60
N LEU A 116 -16.28 -7.89 -0.70
CA LEU A 116 -15.40 -8.74 -1.51
C LEU A 116 -13.93 -8.31 -1.48
N TRP A 117 -13.65 -7.01 -1.34
CA TRP A 117 -12.29 -6.49 -1.23
C TRP A 117 -11.54 -7.01 0.01
N HIS A 118 -12.24 -7.27 1.12
CA HIS A 118 -11.64 -7.87 2.32
C HIS A 118 -11.31 -9.34 2.12
N HIS A 119 -12.14 -10.06 1.36
CA HIS A 119 -11.86 -11.43 0.96
C HIS A 119 -10.67 -11.52 -0.03
N ALA A 120 -10.58 -10.57 -0.97
CA ALA A 120 -9.43 -10.45 -1.87
C ALA A 120 -8.14 -10.16 -1.09
N ASP A 121 -8.19 -9.25 -0.12
CA ASP A 121 -7.03 -8.96 0.72
C ASP A 121 -6.62 -10.14 1.60
N ALA A 122 -7.57 -10.97 2.04
CA ALA A 122 -7.31 -12.19 2.80
C ALA A 122 -6.62 -13.28 1.95
N LEU A 123 -6.95 -13.40 0.66
CA LEU A 123 -6.23 -14.30 -0.24
C LEU A 123 -4.73 -13.95 -0.38
N ALA A 124 -4.31 -12.75 0.02
CA ALA A 124 -2.91 -12.30 -0.04
C ALA A 124 -2.17 -12.55 1.28
N ASP A 125 -2.92 -12.90 2.32
CA ASP A 125 -2.42 -13.03 3.67
C ASP A 125 -2.08 -14.50 3.96
N THR A 126 -1.37 -14.71 5.06
CA THR A 126 -1.12 -16.04 5.60
C THR A 126 -2.44 -16.66 6.11
N PRO A 127 -2.55 -18.00 6.17
CA PRO A 127 -3.76 -18.68 6.66
C PRO A 127 -4.18 -18.25 8.08
N ASP A 128 -3.20 -17.95 8.93
CA ASP A 128 -3.41 -17.49 10.31
C ASP A 128 -3.34 -15.96 10.46
N GLY A 129 -3.25 -15.25 9.33
CA GLY A 129 -3.18 -13.80 9.28
C GLY A 129 -4.48 -13.12 9.70
N GLU A 130 -4.35 -11.86 10.13
CA GLU A 130 -5.45 -11.07 10.65
C GLU A 130 -6.55 -10.86 9.58
N ARG A 131 -6.17 -10.72 8.30
CA ARG A 131 -7.13 -10.55 7.21
C ARG A 131 -7.87 -11.84 6.89
N THR A 132 -7.19 -12.99 7.00
CA THR A 132 -7.83 -14.31 6.86
C THR A 132 -8.81 -14.57 8.00
N ALA A 133 -8.46 -14.21 9.23
CA ALA A 133 -9.39 -14.26 10.37
C ALA A 133 -10.60 -13.33 10.16
N LEU A 134 -10.37 -12.11 9.67
CA LEU A 134 -11.42 -11.14 9.38
C LEU A 134 -12.37 -11.63 8.28
N SER A 135 -11.82 -12.11 7.17
CA SER A 135 -12.57 -12.68 6.04
C SER A 135 -13.48 -13.81 6.49
N ARG A 136 -12.98 -14.73 7.33
CA ARG A 136 -13.80 -15.79 7.94
C ARG A 136 -14.93 -15.23 8.82
N ALA A 137 -14.64 -14.21 9.62
CA ALA A 137 -15.65 -13.59 10.49
C ALA A 137 -16.75 -12.87 9.69
N LEU A 138 -16.39 -12.19 8.58
CA LEU A 138 -17.35 -11.56 7.68
C LEU A 138 -18.24 -12.59 6.96
N ALA A 139 -17.66 -13.70 6.52
CA ALA A 139 -18.39 -14.80 5.90
C ALA A 139 -19.29 -15.59 6.88
N ALA A 140 -19.14 -15.37 8.20
CA ALA A 140 -19.88 -16.08 9.25
C ALA A 140 -20.33 -15.15 10.40
N GLY A 141 -21.14 -14.11 10.08
CA GLY A 141 -21.83 -13.30 11.08
C GLY A 141 -22.71 -14.15 12.05
N PRO A 142 -22.93 -13.68 13.29
CA PRO A 142 -23.07 -14.49 14.51
C PRO A 142 -24.32 -15.40 14.53
N ALA A 143 -24.17 -16.67 14.18
CA ALA A 143 -25.15 -17.70 14.49
C ALA A 143 -24.55 -18.72 15.46
N HIS A 144 -25.29 -19.01 16.53
CA HIS A 144 -24.83 -19.72 17.71
C HIS A 144 -24.28 -21.13 17.40
N ALA A 145 -23.06 -21.43 17.88
CA ALA A 145 -22.60 -22.78 18.05
C ALA A 145 -23.47 -23.46 19.11
N ARG A 146 -24.39 -24.33 18.69
CA ARG A 146 -25.05 -25.28 19.59
C ARG A 146 -24.49 -26.67 19.28
N PRO A 147 -23.90 -27.37 20.26
CA PRO A 147 -23.52 -28.76 20.06
C PRO A 147 -24.80 -29.58 19.87
N GLY A 148 -24.88 -30.36 18.79
CA GLY A 148 -25.92 -31.38 18.62
C GLY A 148 -25.82 -32.47 19.70
N PRO A 149 -26.94 -33.14 20.04
CA PRO A 149 -26.99 -34.07 21.16
C PRO A 149 -26.09 -35.28 20.90
N GLY A 150 -25.28 -35.61 21.90
CA GLY A 150 -24.41 -36.78 21.88
C GLY A 150 -25.19 -38.07 21.65
N SER A 151 -24.65 -38.90 20.77
CA SER A 151 -25.14 -40.23 20.44
C SER A 151 -25.05 -41.15 21.65
N GLY A 152 -26.19 -41.68 22.10
CA GLY A 152 -26.23 -42.88 22.94
C GLY A 152 -25.90 -44.15 22.13
N PRO A 153 -25.47 -45.24 22.79
CA PRO A 153 -24.74 -46.34 22.16
C PRO A 153 -25.67 -47.38 21.53
N GLY A 154 -25.29 -47.89 20.35
CA GLY A 154 -25.84 -49.11 19.75
C GLY A 154 -24.94 -50.32 20.08
N PRO A 155 -25.49 -51.51 20.37
CA PRO A 155 -24.72 -52.64 20.88
C PRO A 155 -24.20 -53.58 19.78
N ASP A 156 -23.14 -54.32 20.16
CA ASP A 156 -22.71 -55.68 19.76
C ASP A 156 -22.54 -56.01 18.27
N GLY A 157 -21.47 -56.60 17.75
CA GLY A 157 -20.23 -57.27 18.20
C GLY A 157 -19.50 -57.68 16.89
N ALA A 158 -18.30 -58.22 16.77
CA ALA A 158 -17.28 -58.77 17.65
C ALA A 158 -15.99 -58.93 16.81
N HIS A 159 -14.80 -58.86 17.45
CA HIS A 159 -13.47 -59.44 17.12
C HIS A 159 -12.85 -59.22 15.71
N GLU A 160 -11.55 -58.95 15.48
CA GLU A 160 -10.29 -58.74 16.24
C GLU A 160 -9.25 -58.17 15.20
N PRO A 161 -7.94 -57.91 15.50
CA PRO A 161 -7.28 -56.66 15.13
C PRO A 161 -6.10 -56.82 14.14
N ASP A 162 -5.33 -55.73 14.01
CA ASP A 162 -4.04 -55.55 13.33
C ASP A 162 -4.07 -55.07 11.87
N SER A 163 -3.94 -53.74 11.70
CA SER A 163 -2.87 -53.09 10.92
C SER A 163 -3.02 -51.56 10.92
N VAL A 164 -1.94 -50.86 11.29
CA VAL A 164 -1.72 -49.40 11.13
C VAL A 164 -0.93 -49.19 9.81
N PRO A 165 -0.91 -48.04 9.08
CA PRO A 165 -1.53 -46.69 9.28
C PRO A 165 -2.29 -46.11 8.05
N ALA A 166 -3.09 -45.05 8.25
CA ALA A 166 -3.13 -43.80 7.45
C ALA A 166 -4.33 -42.90 7.85
N PRO A 167 -4.18 -41.57 7.98
CA PRO A 167 -5.30 -40.65 8.19
C PRO A 167 -5.78 -40.05 6.86
N GLY A 168 -7.10 -40.06 6.62
CA GLY A 168 -7.74 -39.35 5.50
C GLY A 168 -9.23 -39.14 5.72
N GLY A 169 -9.72 -37.94 5.34
CA GLY A 169 -11.13 -37.56 5.13
C GLY A 169 -11.80 -36.89 6.34
N GLU A 170 -11.74 -35.56 6.53
CA GLU A 170 -12.44 -34.47 5.80
C GLU A 170 -13.95 -34.40 6.07
N HIS A 171 -14.39 -33.28 6.68
CA HIS A 171 -15.54 -32.45 6.27
C HIS A 171 -15.62 -31.19 7.15
N GLY A 172 -14.87 -30.17 6.70
CA GLY A 172 -14.95 -28.73 7.00
C GLY A 172 -14.54 -28.00 5.71
N PRO A 173 -14.63 -26.66 5.58
CA PRO A 173 -14.33 -26.00 4.32
C PRO A 173 -12.86 -26.22 3.95
N ASP A 174 -12.61 -27.07 2.95
CA ASP A 174 -11.28 -27.45 2.52
C ASP A 174 -10.58 -26.27 1.82
N ALA A 175 -9.78 -25.55 2.60
CA ALA A 175 -8.65 -24.81 2.08
C ALA A 175 -7.45 -25.79 2.01
N VAL A 176 -7.15 -26.31 0.82
CA VAL A 176 -5.91 -27.04 0.56
C VAL A 176 -4.76 -26.02 0.38
N PRO A 177 -3.67 -26.08 1.15
CA PRO A 177 -2.53 -25.18 0.95
C PRO A 177 -1.43 -25.83 0.10
N GLY A 178 -0.95 -25.09 -0.89
CA GLY A 178 0.34 -25.29 -1.54
C GLY A 178 0.79 -23.98 -2.19
N PRO A 179 2.06 -23.56 -2.07
CA PRO A 179 2.56 -22.39 -2.78
C PRO A 179 2.59 -22.75 -4.28
N ASP A 180 2.13 -21.83 -5.13
CA ASP A 180 2.13 -21.91 -6.61
C ASP A 180 0.86 -22.43 -7.32
N GLY A 181 -0.30 -22.46 -6.65
CA GLY A 181 -1.61 -22.73 -7.26
C GLY A 181 -2.63 -21.64 -6.93
N GLY A 182 -3.50 -21.26 -7.89
CA GLY A 182 -4.48 -20.20 -7.66
C GLY A 182 -5.42 -20.47 -6.47
N HIS A 183 -5.78 -19.42 -5.73
CA HIS A 183 -6.66 -19.53 -4.57
C HIS A 183 -8.10 -19.15 -4.94
N THR A 184 -9.08 -19.87 -4.42
CA THR A 184 -10.49 -19.62 -4.73
C THR A 184 -11.33 -19.53 -3.47
N LEU A 185 -12.21 -18.54 -3.40
CA LEU A 185 -13.28 -18.42 -2.40
C LEU A 185 -14.63 -18.42 -3.11
N THR A 186 -15.57 -19.19 -2.58
CA THR A 186 -16.92 -19.31 -3.14
C THR A 186 -17.95 -18.86 -2.12
N PHE A 187 -18.84 -17.98 -2.56
CA PHE A 187 -19.90 -17.40 -1.74
C PHE A 187 -21.24 -17.77 -2.35
N ALA A 188 -22.03 -18.59 -1.65
CA ALA A 188 -23.42 -18.80 -2.00
C ALA A 188 -24.22 -17.53 -1.66
N LEU A 189 -25.14 -17.12 -2.52
CA LEU A 189 -26.03 -15.96 -2.27
C LEU A 189 -27.44 -16.41 -1.84
N THR A 190 -27.77 -17.68 -2.03
CA THR A 190 -29.06 -18.28 -1.71
C THR A 190 -28.87 -19.63 -1.01
N GLY A 191 -29.91 -20.08 -0.32
CA GLY A 191 -29.93 -21.38 0.38
C GLY A 191 -29.27 -21.36 1.76
N ASP A 192 -29.21 -22.54 2.37
CA ASP A 192 -28.57 -22.73 3.66
C ASP A 192 -27.07 -22.46 3.55
N GLY A 193 -26.55 -21.56 4.40
CA GLY A 193 -25.16 -21.11 4.33
C GLY A 193 -24.91 -20.01 3.29
N ALA A 194 -25.95 -19.35 2.78
CA ALA A 194 -25.78 -18.11 2.01
C ALA A 194 -24.96 -17.09 2.80
N TYR A 195 -24.16 -16.30 2.07
CA TYR A 195 -23.37 -15.21 2.62
C TYR A 195 -24.31 -14.29 3.43
N PRO A 196 -23.97 -13.89 4.67
CA PRO A 196 -24.92 -13.24 5.57
C PRO A 196 -25.58 -11.96 5.02
N ARG A 197 -24.88 -11.28 4.09
CA ARG A 197 -25.34 -10.04 3.44
C ARG A 197 -24.98 -10.07 1.96
N PRO A 198 -25.71 -10.82 1.12
CA PRO A 198 -25.33 -11.03 -0.29
C PRO A 198 -25.17 -9.70 -1.04
N ALA A 199 -26.11 -8.76 -0.86
CA ALA A 199 -26.06 -7.40 -1.42
C ALA A 199 -24.84 -6.54 -1.01
N ALA A 200 -24.18 -6.89 0.10
CA ALA A 200 -23.00 -6.17 0.60
C ALA A 200 -21.69 -6.77 0.08
N LEU A 201 -21.71 -8.01 -0.45
CA LEU A 201 -20.52 -8.66 -0.98
C LEU A 201 -19.98 -7.86 -2.18
N ILE A 202 -20.85 -7.53 -3.13
CA ILE A 202 -20.58 -6.58 -4.22
C ILE A 202 -21.76 -5.61 -4.26
N ALA A 203 -21.50 -4.33 -4.01
CA ALA A 203 -22.55 -3.32 -4.03
C ALA A 203 -23.28 -3.30 -5.38
N GLY A 204 -24.61 -3.36 -5.33
CA GLY A 204 -25.46 -3.35 -6.52
C GLY A 204 -25.71 -4.71 -7.17
N LEU A 205 -25.12 -5.80 -6.65
CA LEU A 205 -25.46 -7.17 -7.01
C LEU A 205 -26.04 -7.92 -5.81
N ASP A 206 -27.10 -8.66 -6.06
CA ASP A 206 -27.75 -9.52 -5.07
C ASP A 206 -28.17 -10.86 -5.71
N ALA A 207 -28.67 -11.79 -4.90
CA ALA A 207 -29.33 -13.00 -5.37
C ALA A 207 -30.40 -12.66 -6.41
N GLY A 208 -30.35 -13.34 -7.56
CA GLY A 208 -31.28 -13.14 -8.67
C GLY A 208 -30.90 -12.03 -9.66
N SER A 209 -29.80 -11.30 -9.43
CA SER A 209 -29.30 -10.32 -10.40
C SER A 209 -29.01 -10.99 -11.76
N ASP A 210 -29.27 -10.28 -12.85
CA ASP A 210 -28.97 -10.76 -14.20
C ASP A 210 -27.60 -10.29 -14.70
N ARG A 211 -27.25 -10.75 -15.90
CA ARG A 211 -25.98 -10.42 -16.56
C ARG A 211 -25.88 -8.95 -16.97
N GLU A 212 -26.99 -8.31 -17.26
CA GLU A 212 -27.00 -6.88 -17.63
C GLU A 212 -26.64 -6.04 -16.39
N ARG A 213 -27.26 -6.36 -15.25
CA ARG A 213 -26.94 -5.74 -13.97
C ARG A 213 -25.50 -6.02 -13.55
N ALA A 214 -25.02 -7.26 -13.72
CA ALA A 214 -23.62 -7.61 -13.50
C ALA A 214 -22.66 -6.75 -14.32
N ARG A 215 -22.95 -6.55 -15.62
CA ARG A 215 -22.15 -5.70 -16.50
C ARG A 215 -22.20 -4.22 -16.10
N ALA A 216 -23.36 -3.73 -15.68
CA ALA A 216 -23.49 -2.35 -15.21
C ALA A 216 -22.61 -2.08 -13.98
N VAL A 217 -22.53 -3.04 -13.04
CA VAL A 217 -21.74 -2.91 -11.80
C VAL A 217 -20.26 -3.20 -12.04
N LEU A 218 -19.93 -4.35 -12.61
CA LEU A 218 -18.55 -4.86 -12.71
C LEU A 218 -17.83 -4.41 -13.99
N GLY A 219 -18.58 -3.96 -15.01
CA GLY A 219 -18.04 -3.63 -16.32
C GLY A 219 -18.09 -4.79 -17.30
N ASP A 220 -17.20 -4.75 -18.29
CA ASP A 220 -17.16 -5.80 -19.29
C ASP A 220 -16.51 -7.07 -18.72
N PRO A 221 -17.08 -8.25 -19.03
CA PRO A 221 -16.44 -9.51 -18.69
C PRO A 221 -15.16 -9.71 -19.52
N LEU A 222 -14.29 -10.61 -19.05
CA LEU A 222 -13.10 -11.04 -19.78
C LEU A 222 -13.49 -11.66 -21.13
N GLU A 223 -12.66 -11.40 -22.13
CA GLU A 223 -12.84 -11.94 -23.49
C GLU A 223 -12.92 -13.47 -23.45
N GLY A 224 -13.94 -14.04 -24.10
CA GLY A 224 -14.19 -15.48 -24.10
C GLY A 224 -14.75 -16.07 -22.79
N ALA A 225 -14.97 -15.24 -21.75
CA ALA A 225 -15.47 -15.68 -20.45
C ALA A 225 -16.61 -14.76 -19.94
N PRO A 226 -17.85 -14.92 -20.46
CA PRO A 226 -18.94 -13.93 -20.34
C PRO A 226 -19.46 -13.67 -18.93
N ASP A 227 -19.12 -14.54 -17.97
CA ASP A 227 -19.51 -14.44 -16.56
C ASP A 227 -18.29 -14.24 -15.63
N THR A 228 -17.13 -13.88 -16.17
CA THR A 228 -15.89 -13.65 -15.39
C THR A 228 -15.41 -12.22 -15.57
N TYR A 229 -15.20 -11.50 -14.47
CA TYR A 229 -14.88 -10.09 -14.46
C TYR A 229 -13.52 -9.84 -13.79
N PRO A 230 -12.70 -8.91 -14.30
CA PRO A 230 -11.42 -8.56 -13.68
C PRO A 230 -11.63 -7.77 -12.38
N MET A 231 -10.84 -8.08 -11.35
CA MET A 231 -10.82 -7.37 -10.07
C MET A 231 -9.39 -7.26 -9.53
N GLU A 232 -8.66 -6.22 -9.94
CA GLU A 232 -7.31 -5.91 -9.42
C GLU A 232 -6.35 -7.11 -9.46
N GLY A 233 -6.39 -7.89 -10.54
CA GLY A 233 -5.54 -9.08 -10.74
C GLY A 233 -6.17 -10.37 -10.23
N ASP A 234 -7.21 -10.28 -9.41
CA ASP A 234 -8.14 -11.37 -9.12
C ASP A 234 -9.26 -11.41 -10.19
N ARG A 235 -10.07 -12.47 -10.13
CA ARG A 235 -11.23 -12.67 -11.01
C ARG A 235 -12.46 -12.91 -10.18
N VAL A 236 -13.55 -12.26 -10.58
CA VAL A 236 -14.88 -12.49 -10.02
C VAL A 236 -15.68 -13.28 -11.04
N ARG A 237 -15.96 -14.54 -10.74
CA ARG A 237 -16.81 -15.40 -11.54
C ARG A 237 -18.22 -15.45 -10.95
N LEU A 238 -19.19 -15.07 -11.77
CA LEU A 238 -20.60 -15.09 -11.43
C LEU A 238 -21.24 -16.40 -11.91
N HIS A 239 -22.06 -17.01 -11.07
CA HIS A 239 -22.80 -18.23 -11.43
C HIS A 239 -24.29 -17.94 -11.45
N HIS A 240 -24.87 -18.01 -12.66
CA HIS A 240 -26.28 -17.77 -12.90
C HIS A 240 -27.04 -19.09 -13.06
N THR A 241 -28.27 -19.11 -12.56
CA THR A 241 -29.28 -20.13 -12.84
C THR A 241 -30.48 -19.46 -13.52
N ASP A 242 -31.54 -20.20 -13.83
CA ASP A 242 -32.77 -19.63 -14.40
C ASP A 242 -33.40 -18.55 -13.50
N GLY A 243 -33.14 -18.61 -12.19
CA GLY A 243 -33.56 -17.60 -11.21
C GLY A 243 -32.59 -16.42 -11.04
N GLY A 244 -31.55 -16.31 -11.88
CA GLY A 244 -30.52 -15.26 -11.81
C GLY A 244 -29.27 -15.67 -11.01
N LEU A 245 -28.51 -14.69 -10.54
CA LEU A 245 -27.24 -14.89 -9.81
C LEU A 245 -27.46 -15.67 -8.51
N THR A 246 -26.71 -16.74 -8.30
CA THR A 246 -26.84 -17.60 -7.09
C THR A 246 -25.55 -17.74 -6.32
N ARG A 247 -24.40 -17.48 -6.95
CA ARG A 247 -23.09 -17.68 -6.35
C ARG A 247 -22.06 -16.75 -6.99
N ILE A 248 -21.15 -16.26 -6.16
CA ILE A 248 -19.98 -15.48 -6.56
C ILE A 248 -18.75 -16.30 -6.21
N THR A 249 -17.77 -16.35 -7.11
CA THR A 249 -16.48 -16.98 -6.87
C THR A 249 -15.39 -15.94 -7.08
N LEU A 250 -14.54 -15.76 -6.07
CA LEU A 250 -13.34 -14.95 -6.15
C LEU A 250 -12.16 -15.88 -6.38
N GLU A 251 -11.46 -15.68 -7.48
CA GLU A 251 -10.31 -16.48 -7.87
C GLU A 251 -9.08 -15.57 -7.92
N ARG A 252 -7.98 -15.99 -7.29
CA ARG A 252 -6.66 -15.40 -7.45
C ARG A 252 -5.85 -16.27 -8.40
N PRO A 253 -5.65 -15.82 -9.65
CA PRO A 253 -4.76 -16.51 -10.58
C PRO A 253 -3.31 -16.50 -10.07
N ALA A 254 -2.50 -17.40 -10.62
CA ALA A 254 -1.05 -17.31 -10.45
C ALA A 254 -0.53 -15.95 -10.95
N PRO A 255 0.48 -15.36 -10.28
CA PRO A 255 1.09 -14.12 -10.71
C PRO A 255 1.51 -14.13 -12.18
N ALA A 256 1.07 -13.13 -12.94
CA ALA A 256 1.57 -12.94 -14.30
C ALA A 256 3.07 -12.61 -14.26
N PRO A 257 3.89 -13.17 -15.18
CA PRO A 257 5.28 -12.77 -15.31
C PRO A 257 5.36 -11.30 -15.74
N LEU A 258 6.53 -10.67 -15.54
CA LEU A 258 6.77 -9.32 -16.07
C LEU A 258 6.53 -9.28 -17.59
N PRO A 259 5.97 -8.17 -18.13
CA PRO A 259 5.76 -8.05 -19.56
C PRO A 259 7.09 -8.13 -20.31
N SER A 260 7.04 -8.63 -21.54
CA SER A 260 8.20 -8.61 -22.44
C SER A 260 8.48 -7.19 -22.94
N GLY A 261 9.70 -6.96 -23.42
CA GLY A 261 10.07 -5.71 -24.09
C GLY A 261 10.58 -4.62 -23.13
N PRO A 262 10.78 -3.39 -23.66
CA PRO A 262 11.49 -2.33 -22.94
C PRO A 262 10.82 -1.86 -21.65
N ILE A 263 9.48 -1.88 -21.59
CA ILE A 263 8.72 -1.47 -20.41
C ILE A 263 9.09 -2.28 -19.16
N ARG A 264 9.56 -3.52 -19.34
CA ARG A 264 10.08 -4.38 -18.26
C ARG A 264 11.15 -3.69 -17.42
N ALA A 265 11.99 -2.86 -18.05
CA ALA A 265 13.08 -2.16 -17.37
C ALA A 265 12.59 -1.19 -16.29
N PHE A 266 11.34 -0.73 -16.35
CA PHE A 266 10.75 0.18 -15.38
C PHE A 266 9.91 -0.54 -14.29
N LEU A 267 9.65 -1.83 -14.48
CA LEU A 267 9.02 -2.70 -13.47
C LEU A 267 10.04 -3.52 -12.67
N ALA A 268 11.07 -4.03 -13.34
CA ALA A 268 12.15 -4.82 -12.75
C ALA A 268 12.83 -4.19 -11.53
N PRO A 269 13.11 -2.87 -11.48
CA PRO A 269 13.79 -2.26 -10.33
C PRO A 269 12.91 -2.20 -9.08
N LEU A 270 11.58 -2.32 -9.16
CA LEU A 270 10.70 -2.20 -8.00
C LEU A 270 11.05 -3.22 -6.90
N GLY A 271 11.25 -2.71 -5.68
CA GLY A 271 11.71 -3.45 -4.49
C GLY A 271 13.20 -3.80 -4.49
N ARG A 272 13.92 -3.54 -5.59
CA ARG A 272 15.36 -3.78 -5.71
C ARG A 272 16.17 -2.61 -5.14
N PRO A 273 17.43 -2.86 -4.74
CA PRO A 273 18.32 -1.80 -4.34
C PRO A 273 18.47 -0.72 -5.40
N GLU A 274 18.46 0.54 -4.98
CA GLU A 274 19.07 1.61 -5.74
C GLU A 274 20.54 1.24 -5.98
N ALA A 275 21.04 1.56 -7.18
CA ALA A 275 22.32 1.11 -7.71
C ALA A 275 22.45 -0.40 -8.01
N GLY A 276 21.39 -1.19 -7.85
CA GLY A 276 21.31 -2.55 -8.41
C GLY A 276 21.30 -2.56 -9.93
N THR A 277 21.56 -3.73 -10.52
CA THR A 277 21.61 -3.92 -11.99
C THR A 277 20.34 -3.46 -12.70
N GLU A 278 19.18 -3.76 -12.14
CA GLU A 278 17.87 -3.41 -12.69
C GLU A 278 17.61 -1.90 -12.63
N PHE A 279 18.07 -1.24 -11.56
CA PHE A 279 17.99 0.21 -11.43
C PHE A 279 18.88 0.90 -12.47
N GLN A 280 20.12 0.43 -12.64
CA GLN A 280 21.05 1.00 -13.61
C GLN A 280 20.53 0.87 -15.05
N GLU A 281 19.90 -0.26 -15.39
CA GLU A 281 19.27 -0.44 -16.70
C GLU A 281 18.10 0.53 -16.91
N ALA A 282 17.27 0.75 -15.88
CA ALA A 282 16.17 1.71 -15.94
C ALA A 282 16.67 3.13 -16.16
N VAL A 283 17.67 3.56 -15.38
CA VAL A 283 18.29 4.90 -15.49
C VAL A 283 18.95 5.09 -16.85
N ARG A 284 19.67 4.09 -17.36
CA ARG A 284 20.30 4.14 -18.69
C ARG A 284 19.27 4.36 -19.80
N ARG A 285 18.14 3.66 -19.74
CA ARG A 285 17.02 3.86 -20.69
C ARG A 285 16.33 5.20 -20.49
N ALA A 286 16.31 5.70 -19.28
CA ALA A 286 15.77 7.00 -18.94
C ALA A 286 16.68 8.19 -19.32
N GLY A 287 17.82 7.95 -19.99
CA GLY A 287 18.75 8.99 -20.44
C GLY A 287 19.85 9.35 -19.43
N GLY A 288 19.95 8.64 -18.29
CA GLY A 288 20.87 8.98 -17.20
C GLY A 288 20.16 9.66 -16.03
N THR A 289 20.90 9.92 -14.95
CA THR A 289 20.37 10.63 -13.77
C THR A 289 20.75 12.11 -13.86
N THR A 290 19.74 12.98 -13.82
CA THR A 290 19.94 14.43 -13.87
C THR A 290 19.95 15.05 -12.48
N ARG A 291 18.97 14.68 -11.64
CA ARG A 291 18.72 15.36 -10.36
C ARG A 291 18.24 14.39 -9.29
N ARG A 292 18.56 14.70 -8.04
CA ARG A 292 18.06 13.99 -6.86
C ARG A 292 17.44 14.98 -5.88
N TRP A 293 16.27 14.61 -5.36
CA TRP A 293 15.50 15.39 -4.39
C TRP A 293 15.19 14.53 -3.19
N ALA A 294 15.13 15.12 -2.00
CA ALA A 294 14.62 14.45 -0.80
C ALA A 294 13.37 15.15 -0.27
N VAL A 295 12.60 14.43 0.56
CA VAL A 295 11.44 14.99 1.24
C VAL A 295 11.88 15.70 2.52
N SER A 296 11.25 16.83 2.86
CA SER A 296 11.48 17.54 4.12
C SER A 296 10.86 16.89 5.36
N SER A 297 10.21 15.72 5.25
CA SER A 297 9.26 15.22 6.26
C SER A 297 9.75 14.03 7.07
N GLY A 298 11.04 13.96 7.43
CA GLY A 298 11.56 12.92 8.33
C GLY A 298 11.55 11.48 7.78
N VAL A 299 11.28 11.32 6.48
CA VAL A 299 11.37 10.04 5.76
C VAL A 299 12.54 10.09 4.78
N THR A 300 13.31 9.00 4.66
CA THR A 300 14.44 8.83 3.73
C THR A 300 14.03 8.74 2.25
N ARG A 301 12.77 9.06 1.95
CA ARG A 301 12.28 8.99 0.59
C ARG A 301 12.98 10.06 -0.28
N ARG A 302 13.50 9.62 -1.42
CA ARG A 302 14.09 10.47 -2.45
C ARG A 302 13.37 10.30 -3.78
N LEU A 303 13.42 11.35 -4.59
CA LEU A 303 12.96 11.39 -5.96
C LEU A 303 14.18 11.62 -6.85
N ILE A 304 14.43 10.68 -7.76
CA ILE A 304 15.48 10.76 -8.77
C ILE A 304 14.81 11.13 -10.08
N VAL A 305 15.29 12.16 -10.75
CA VAL A 305 14.79 12.61 -12.05
C VAL A 305 15.84 12.34 -13.10
N CYS A 306 15.45 11.61 -14.14
CA CYS A 306 16.28 11.25 -15.28
C CYS A 306 16.08 12.22 -16.45
N ASP A 307 17.05 12.28 -17.36
CA ASP A 307 17.06 13.26 -18.47
C ASP A 307 15.88 13.10 -19.44
N GLY A 308 15.38 11.87 -19.60
CA GLY A 308 14.16 11.56 -20.36
C GLY A 308 12.86 11.96 -19.67
N GLY A 309 12.90 12.59 -18.49
CA GLY A 309 11.71 12.96 -17.73
C GLY A 309 11.09 11.81 -16.93
N VAL A 310 11.84 10.72 -16.71
CA VAL A 310 11.44 9.64 -15.80
C VAL A 310 11.73 10.04 -14.36
N GLU A 311 10.74 9.86 -13.50
CA GLU A 311 10.83 10.09 -12.06
C GLU A 311 10.90 8.73 -11.34
N VAL A 312 11.88 8.52 -10.46
CA VAL A 312 12.03 7.29 -9.66
C VAL A 312 11.98 7.64 -8.18
N GLN A 313 11.08 7.01 -7.42
CA GLN A 313 11.06 7.14 -5.97
C GLN A 313 11.82 6.00 -5.34
N VAL A 314 12.69 6.35 -4.39
CA VAL A 314 13.48 5.40 -3.62
C VAL A 314 13.27 5.69 -2.14
N GLN A 315 13.19 4.66 -1.32
CA GLN A 315 13.15 4.78 0.13
C GLN A 315 13.91 3.61 0.74
N ASP A 316 14.69 3.87 1.78
CA ASP A 316 15.48 2.86 2.49
C ASP A 316 16.36 2.05 1.52
N GLY A 317 17.00 2.77 0.58
CA GLY A 317 17.85 2.18 -0.45
C GLY A 317 17.14 1.35 -1.50
N ARG A 318 15.80 1.34 -1.57
CA ARG A 318 15.01 0.50 -2.49
C ARG A 318 14.05 1.30 -3.36
N VAL A 319 13.92 0.89 -4.62
CA VAL A 319 13.02 1.55 -5.58
C VAL A 319 11.56 1.22 -5.24
N LEU A 320 10.75 2.26 -5.02
CA LEU A 320 9.33 2.14 -4.70
C LEU A 320 8.43 2.31 -5.93
N SER A 321 8.77 3.25 -6.80
CA SER A 321 7.99 3.54 -8.00
C SER A 321 8.83 4.16 -9.11
N THR A 322 8.39 3.99 -10.34
CA THR A 322 8.82 4.84 -11.46
C THR A 322 7.61 5.53 -12.07
N ARG A 323 7.79 6.74 -12.59
CA ARG A 323 6.77 7.49 -13.30
C ARG A 323 7.37 8.02 -14.59
N ILE A 324 6.72 7.72 -15.69
CA ILE A 324 7.13 8.10 -17.04
C ILE A 324 6.03 8.98 -17.59
N ARG A 325 6.37 10.19 -18.01
CA ARG A 325 5.45 11.07 -18.73
C ARG A 325 5.74 10.98 -20.22
N LEU A 326 4.73 10.64 -21.01
CA LEU A 326 4.87 10.40 -22.44
C LEU A 326 4.89 11.70 -23.27
N ASP A 327 4.68 12.86 -22.63
CA ASP A 327 4.91 14.18 -23.25
C ASP A 327 6.40 14.55 -23.33
N THR A 328 7.24 13.96 -22.47
CA THR A 328 8.69 14.18 -22.46
C THR A 328 9.51 12.95 -22.84
N PHE A 329 8.98 11.75 -22.57
CA PHE A 329 9.65 10.49 -22.84
C PHE A 329 9.26 9.93 -24.20
N ASP A 330 10.23 9.47 -24.98
CA ASP A 330 9.97 8.87 -26.29
C ASP A 330 9.24 7.52 -26.14
N ALA A 331 7.96 7.52 -26.48
CA ALA A 331 7.09 6.36 -26.41
C ALA A 331 7.54 5.21 -27.35
N ASP A 332 8.29 5.48 -28.42
CA ASP A 332 8.83 4.44 -29.31
C ASP A 332 9.79 3.52 -28.56
N THR A 333 10.47 4.05 -27.55
CA THR A 333 11.40 3.28 -26.72
C THR A 333 10.70 2.31 -25.76
N LEU A 334 9.42 2.54 -25.43
CA LEU A 334 8.61 1.67 -24.58
C LEU A 334 7.80 0.67 -25.40
N PHE A 335 7.22 1.14 -26.50
CA PHE A 335 6.29 0.41 -27.35
C PHE A 335 6.85 0.32 -28.78
N PRO A 336 7.93 -0.46 -28.99
CA PRO A 336 8.55 -0.57 -30.31
C PRO A 336 7.55 -1.16 -31.31
N GLY A 337 7.38 -0.50 -32.46
CA GLY A 337 6.46 -0.93 -33.51
C GLY A 337 4.99 -0.56 -33.29
N ALA A 338 4.68 0.25 -32.27
CA ALA A 338 3.34 0.82 -32.12
C ALA A 338 3.03 1.84 -33.23
N VAL A 339 1.75 1.93 -33.62
CA VAL A 339 1.29 2.94 -34.58
C VAL A 339 1.25 4.30 -33.87
N ARG A 340 1.40 5.39 -34.65
CA ARG A 340 1.35 6.77 -34.13
C ARG A 340 0.08 7.47 -34.66
N PRO A 341 -0.66 8.19 -33.80
CA PRO A 341 -0.45 8.38 -32.37
C PRO A 341 -0.63 7.07 -31.57
N LEU A 342 0.08 6.95 -30.44
CA LEU A 342 0.00 5.76 -29.58
C LEU A 342 -1.43 5.59 -29.08
N ALA A 343 -2.05 4.44 -29.35
CA ALA A 343 -3.42 4.16 -28.94
C ALA A 343 -3.48 3.16 -27.78
N ARG A 344 -4.63 3.11 -27.09
CA ARG A 344 -4.91 2.16 -26.01
C ARG A 344 -4.70 0.71 -26.42
N ALA A 345 -5.07 0.36 -27.65
CA ALA A 345 -4.85 -0.97 -28.22
C ALA A 345 -3.36 -1.35 -28.33
N ASP A 346 -2.45 -0.40 -28.57
CA ASP A 346 -1.02 -0.66 -28.60
C ASP A 346 -0.48 -0.96 -27.19
N VAL A 347 -1.01 -0.26 -26.19
CA VAL A 347 -0.70 -0.53 -24.77
C VAL A 347 -1.18 -1.92 -24.38
N HIS A 348 -2.42 -2.30 -24.73
CA HIS A 348 -2.95 -3.64 -24.45
C HIS A 348 -2.17 -4.73 -25.18
N ARG A 349 -1.67 -4.47 -26.39
CA ARG A 349 -0.80 -5.42 -27.09
C ARG A 349 0.51 -5.67 -26.34
N ALA A 350 1.07 -4.64 -25.73
CA ALA A 350 2.34 -4.74 -25.00
C ALA A 350 2.19 -5.27 -23.55
N LEU A 351 1.10 -4.90 -22.87
CA LEU A 351 0.90 -5.14 -21.45
C LEU A 351 -0.13 -6.26 -21.16
N GLY A 352 -0.90 -6.67 -22.16
CA GLY A 352 -2.07 -7.53 -21.98
C GLY A 352 -3.30 -6.77 -21.48
N THR A 353 -4.36 -7.51 -21.21
CA THR A 353 -5.61 -6.97 -20.66
C THR A 353 -5.37 -6.31 -19.29
N PRO A 354 -5.96 -5.14 -19.01
CA PRO A 354 -5.85 -4.52 -17.69
C PRO A 354 -6.52 -5.38 -16.61
N ALA A 355 -5.87 -5.40 -15.45
CA ALA A 355 -6.34 -6.03 -14.22
C ALA A 355 -7.51 -5.25 -13.57
N ALA A 356 -7.60 -3.94 -13.80
CA ALA A 356 -8.73 -3.09 -13.42
C ALA A 356 -8.74 -1.80 -14.25
N VAL A 357 -9.92 -1.20 -14.39
CA VAL A 357 -10.13 0.07 -15.09
C VAL A 357 -10.97 0.99 -14.22
N SER A 358 -10.52 2.25 -14.08
CA SER A 358 -11.21 3.27 -13.30
C SER A 358 -11.06 4.63 -13.98
N GLY A 359 -12.15 5.14 -14.55
CA GLY A 359 -12.16 6.37 -15.34
C GLY A 359 -11.13 6.31 -16.49
N ARG A 360 -10.13 7.19 -16.42
CA ARG A 360 -9.04 7.29 -17.41
C ARG A 360 -7.78 6.52 -17.01
N ALA A 361 -7.87 5.65 -16.01
CA ALA A 361 -6.73 4.87 -15.53
C ALA A 361 -6.97 3.37 -15.74
N GLU A 362 -5.93 2.70 -16.23
CA GLU A 362 -5.87 1.25 -16.30
C GLU A 362 -4.76 0.74 -15.40
N LEU A 363 -5.04 -0.32 -14.65
CA LEU A 363 -4.07 -1.03 -13.83
C LEU A 363 -3.71 -2.35 -14.52
N HIS A 364 -2.43 -2.62 -14.68
CA HIS A 364 -1.86 -3.91 -15.04
C HIS A 364 -1.05 -4.45 -13.85
N ARG A 365 -1.16 -5.74 -13.55
CA ARG A 365 -0.54 -6.35 -12.37
C ARG A 365 0.37 -7.52 -12.76
N TYR A 366 1.59 -7.51 -12.26
CA TYR A 366 2.64 -8.50 -12.53
C TYR A 366 3.27 -8.98 -11.21
N GLY A 367 2.57 -9.89 -10.53
CA GLY A 367 2.87 -10.26 -9.15
C GLY A 367 2.75 -9.06 -8.21
N PRO A 368 3.76 -8.73 -7.38
CA PRO A 368 3.68 -7.62 -6.44
C PRO A 368 3.92 -6.25 -7.10
N ARG A 369 3.84 -6.14 -8.43
CA ARG A 369 4.16 -4.92 -9.17
C ARG A 369 2.95 -4.47 -9.95
N ASP A 370 2.55 -3.23 -9.68
CA ASP A 370 1.47 -2.57 -10.35
C ASP A 370 2.02 -1.60 -11.39
N LEU A 371 1.38 -1.54 -12.55
CA LEU A 371 1.61 -0.56 -13.59
C LEU A 371 0.28 0.11 -13.89
N VAL A 372 0.22 1.42 -13.64
CA VAL A 372 -0.93 2.25 -13.96
C VAL A 372 -0.64 3.05 -15.20
N VAL A 373 -1.51 2.94 -16.20
CA VAL A 373 -1.51 3.81 -17.38
C VAL A 373 -2.63 4.83 -17.20
N ARG A 374 -2.30 6.12 -17.27
CA ARG A 374 -3.29 7.20 -17.34
C ARG A 374 -3.40 7.69 -18.77
N TYR A 375 -4.64 7.79 -19.22
CA TYR A 375 -5.02 8.26 -20.53
C TYR A 375 -5.49 9.71 -20.49
N GLY A 376 -5.33 10.38 -21.64
CA GLY A 376 -5.79 11.73 -21.85
C GLY A 376 -7.31 11.86 -21.86
N PRO A 377 -7.83 13.07 -22.15
CA PRO A 377 -9.25 13.36 -22.03
C PRO A 377 -10.18 12.50 -22.88
N ASP A 378 -9.69 12.04 -24.03
CA ASP A 378 -10.36 11.15 -24.97
C ASP A 378 -10.38 9.68 -24.51
N GLY A 379 -9.56 9.31 -23.52
CA GLY A 379 -9.44 7.95 -23.01
C GLY A 379 -8.65 6.99 -23.91
N GLU A 380 -7.96 7.51 -24.93
CA GLU A 380 -7.28 6.69 -25.96
C GLU A 380 -5.77 6.88 -25.96
N ALA A 381 -5.29 8.14 -25.90
CA ALA A 381 -3.87 8.42 -25.89
C ALA A 381 -3.31 8.27 -24.46
N PRO A 382 -2.32 7.40 -24.21
CA PRO A 382 -1.69 7.33 -22.90
C PRO A 382 -0.81 8.58 -22.69
N GLU A 383 -0.91 9.19 -21.51
CA GLU A 383 -0.13 10.38 -21.13
C GLU A 383 0.96 10.03 -20.12
N GLU A 384 0.70 9.04 -19.27
CA GLU A 384 1.54 8.73 -18.13
C GLU A 384 1.49 7.25 -17.77
N ILE A 385 2.66 6.71 -17.42
CA ILE A 385 2.81 5.35 -16.91
C ILE A 385 3.48 5.42 -15.54
N THR A 386 2.82 4.89 -14.52
CA THR A 386 3.38 4.79 -13.17
C THR A 386 3.51 3.33 -12.79
N THR A 387 4.73 2.88 -12.50
CA THR A 387 4.97 1.57 -11.90
C THR A 387 5.16 1.74 -10.40
N VAL A 388 4.56 0.86 -9.60
CA VAL A 388 4.64 0.93 -8.14
C VAL A 388 4.72 -0.48 -7.55
N LEU A 389 5.50 -0.63 -6.48
CA LEU A 389 5.46 -1.84 -5.68
C LEU A 389 4.11 -1.92 -4.96
N GLY A 390 3.38 -3.02 -5.13
CA GLY A 390 2.10 -3.25 -4.48
C GLY A 390 2.19 -3.03 -2.97
N GLU A 391 1.09 -2.60 -2.37
CA GLU A 391 0.99 -2.24 -0.93
C GLU A 391 1.75 -0.98 -0.50
N VAL A 392 2.55 -0.36 -1.36
CA VAL A 392 3.27 0.88 -1.04
C VAL A 392 2.47 2.10 -1.49
N GLY A 393 2.10 2.96 -0.52
CA GLY A 393 1.56 4.28 -0.81
C GLY A 393 2.65 5.21 -1.38
N VAL A 394 2.52 5.57 -2.65
CA VAL A 394 3.36 6.58 -3.30
C VAL A 394 2.56 7.87 -3.53
N SER A 395 3.15 8.99 -3.13
CA SER A 395 2.65 10.32 -3.47
C SER A 395 3.60 10.93 -4.46
N HIS A 396 3.08 11.45 -5.58
CA HIS A 396 3.89 12.18 -6.56
C HIS A 396 3.96 13.68 -6.25
N ARG A 397 3.26 14.14 -5.20
CA ARG A 397 3.28 15.52 -4.69
C ARG A 397 4.24 15.66 -3.51
N ILE A 398 5.42 15.07 -3.65
CA ILE A 398 6.47 15.21 -2.64
C ILE A 398 6.93 16.68 -2.61
N HIS A 399 6.91 17.30 -1.42
CA HIS A 399 7.55 18.60 -1.23
C HIS A 399 9.04 18.47 -1.55
N ARG A 400 9.45 19.11 -2.65
CA ARG A 400 10.76 18.94 -3.26
C ARG A 400 11.76 19.81 -2.52
N TRP A 401 12.67 19.18 -1.78
CA TRP A 401 13.84 19.87 -1.24
C TRP A 401 15.10 19.34 -1.92
N ARG A 402 15.99 20.27 -2.29
CA ARG A 402 17.28 19.95 -2.88
C ARG A 402 18.18 19.41 -1.78
N SER A 403 18.15 18.11 -1.58
CA SER A 403 19.19 17.41 -0.82
C SER A 403 19.73 16.39 -1.80
N GLY A 404 20.97 16.58 -2.26
CA GLY A 404 21.64 15.56 -3.07
C GLY A 404 21.95 14.31 -2.25
N GLU A 405 23.05 13.62 -2.59
CA GLU A 405 23.44 12.25 -2.20
C GLU A 405 23.52 11.94 -0.68
N PHE A 406 23.18 12.88 0.20
CA PHE A 406 23.30 12.70 1.65
C PHE A 406 22.27 11.73 2.24
N THR A 407 21.05 11.69 1.72
CA THR A 407 20.08 10.66 2.12
C THR A 407 20.50 9.27 1.63
N LEU A 408 21.20 9.19 0.50
CA LEU A 408 21.85 7.97 0.04
C LEU A 408 22.92 7.49 1.05
N PHE A 409 23.69 8.40 1.66
CA PHE A 409 24.68 8.03 2.69
C PHE A 409 24.05 7.58 4.01
N LEU A 410 22.83 8.03 4.34
CA LEU A 410 22.08 7.48 5.47
C LEU A 410 21.60 6.06 5.17
N ASP A 411 21.09 5.82 3.96
CA ASP A 411 20.55 4.52 3.55
C ASP A 411 21.60 3.41 3.49
N VAL A 412 22.88 3.75 3.30
CA VAL A 412 23.96 2.75 3.25
C VAL A 412 24.40 2.28 4.64
N LEU A 413 24.08 3.03 5.71
CA LEU A 413 24.48 2.67 7.06
C LEU A 413 23.87 1.31 7.47
N GLY A 414 24.69 0.45 8.07
CA GLY A 414 24.30 -0.90 8.48
C GLY A 414 24.21 -1.93 7.35
N LEU A 415 24.31 -1.51 6.09
CA LEU A 415 24.35 -2.44 4.96
C LEU A 415 25.70 -3.13 4.87
N ASP A 416 25.69 -4.35 4.31
CA ASP A 416 26.90 -5.08 3.98
C ASP A 416 27.77 -4.29 2.98
N ALA A 417 29.09 -4.37 3.15
CA ALA A 417 30.09 -3.70 2.31
C ALA A 417 30.01 -4.08 0.83
N ASP A 418 29.44 -5.24 0.51
CA ASP A 418 29.20 -5.77 -0.82
C ASP A 418 27.80 -5.45 -1.37
N HIS A 419 26.93 -4.82 -0.57
CA HIS A 419 25.64 -4.36 -1.05
C HIS A 419 25.81 -3.40 -2.25
N PRO A 420 24.97 -3.47 -3.30
CA PRO A 420 25.11 -2.62 -4.49
C PRO A 420 25.19 -1.12 -4.17
N LEU A 421 24.37 -0.66 -3.22
CA LEU A 421 24.39 0.71 -2.73
C LEU A 421 25.71 1.09 -2.06
N ALA A 422 26.29 0.18 -1.25
CA ALA A 422 27.57 0.40 -0.58
C ALA A 422 28.73 0.46 -1.56
N ARG A 423 28.73 -0.39 -2.58
CA ARG A 423 29.71 -0.35 -3.67
C ARG A 423 29.58 0.94 -4.48
N HIS A 424 28.36 1.38 -4.77
CA HIS A 424 28.11 2.64 -5.48
C HIS A 424 28.67 3.82 -4.70
N VAL A 425 28.32 3.96 -3.41
CA VAL A 425 28.82 5.02 -2.54
C VAL A 425 30.34 4.98 -2.47
N ARG A 426 30.97 3.80 -2.31
CA ARG A 426 32.44 3.66 -2.29
C ARG A 426 33.10 4.14 -3.59
N GLY A 427 32.41 4.04 -4.73
CA GLY A 427 32.88 4.53 -6.02
C GLY A 427 32.71 6.04 -6.22
N LEU A 428 31.94 6.72 -5.36
CA LEU A 428 31.71 8.15 -5.49
C LEU A 428 32.98 8.94 -5.14
N ALA A 429 33.34 9.83 -6.05
CA ALA A 429 34.62 10.46 -6.03
C ALA A 429 34.67 11.56 -4.94
N GLY A 430 35.52 11.42 -3.93
CA GLY A 430 35.56 12.32 -2.77
C GLY A 430 34.85 11.78 -1.53
N THR A 431 34.45 10.50 -1.54
CA THR A 431 33.86 9.81 -0.39
C THR A 431 34.81 8.75 0.18
N ARG A 432 34.71 8.54 1.49
CA ARG A 432 35.36 7.44 2.22
C ARG A 432 34.32 6.63 2.95
N VAL A 433 34.23 5.34 2.66
CA VAL A 433 33.33 4.42 3.37
C VAL A 433 34.12 3.68 4.45
N ARG A 434 33.67 3.79 5.70
CA ARG A 434 34.19 3.03 6.84
C ARG A 434 33.26 1.85 7.13
N THR A 435 33.87 0.69 7.36
CA THR A 435 33.15 -0.53 7.70
C THR A 435 33.58 -1.08 9.06
N HIS A 436 32.67 -1.81 9.72
CA HIS A 436 32.95 -2.60 10.92
C HIS A 436 32.23 -3.93 10.79
N ALA A 437 32.94 -5.03 11.04
CA ALA A 437 32.41 -6.40 10.90
C ALA A 437 31.67 -6.64 9.56
N GLY A 438 32.20 -6.10 8.45
CA GLY A 438 31.62 -6.23 7.11
C GLY A 438 30.47 -5.27 6.78
N THR A 439 29.98 -4.48 7.74
CA THR A 439 28.88 -3.52 7.53
C THR A 439 29.38 -2.08 7.47
N VAL A 440 28.68 -1.20 6.76
CA VAL A 440 29.03 0.23 6.66
C VAL A 440 28.61 0.96 7.94
N THR A 441 29.56 1.64 8.58
CA THR A 441 29.33 2.39 9.83
C THR A 441 29.45 3.89 9.66
N ALA A 442 30.16 4.35 8.63
CA ALA A 442 30.23 5.76 8.31
C ALA A 442 30.60 6.01 6.84
N VAL A 443 30.16 7.16 6.32
CA VAL A 443 30.60 7.76 5.06
C VAL A 443 31.15 9.14 5.37
N THR A 444 32.36 9.45 4.92
CA THR A 444 33.01 10.76 5.10
C THR A 444 33.26 11.43 3.77
N ILE A 445 33.02 12.74 3.71
CA ILE A 445 33.22 13.60 2.55
C ILE A 445 34.12 14.75 2.98
N GLY A 446 35.17 15.06 2.21
CA GLY A 446 36.01 16.24 2.47
C GLY A 446 37.06 16.10 3.58
N ASP A 447 37.84 15.02 3.63
CA ASP A 447 38.94 14.85 4.61
C ASP A 447 40.35 15.01 3.98
N ARG A 448 41.43 14.78 4.75
CA ARG A 448 42.83 14.86 4.25
C ARG A 448 43.12 13.98 3.02
N GLY A 449 42.29 12.97 2.71
CA GLY A 449 42.38 12.13 1.51
C GLY A 449 41.35 12.45 0.42
N HIS A 450 40.35 13.29 0.72
CA HIS A 450 39.24 13.60 -0.16
C HIS A 450 38.98 15.10 -0.22
N ARG A 451 39.06 15.69 -1.41
CA ARG A 451 39.04 17.16 -1.52
C ARG A 451 37.65 17.74 -1.16
N PRO A 452 37.55 18.70 -0.22
CA PRO A 452 36.30 19.31 0.23
C PRO A 452 35.57 20.10 -0.87
N GLU A 453 36.30 20.58 -1.88
CA GLU A 453 35.76 21.21 -3.10
C GLU A 453 34.78 20.31 -3.90
N ARG A 454 34.65 19.02 -3.54
CA ARG A 454 33.63 18.11 -4.08
C ARG A 454 32.33 18.07 -3.30
N LEU A 455 32.21 18.75 -2.17
CA LEU A 455 30.96 18.84 -1.39
C LEU A 455 29.80 19.36 -2.25
N ALA A 456 30.07 20.34 -3.11
CA ALA A 456 29.10 20.88 -4.06
C ALA A 456 28.55 19.84 -5.06
N ALA A 457 29.31 18.79 -5.37
CA ALA A 457 28.85 17.72 -6.26
C ALA A 457 27.81 16.81 -5.60
N PHE A 458 27.71 16.82 -4.27
CA PHE A 458 26.78 15.99 -3.50
C PHE A 458 25.50 16.73 -3.09
N ALA A 459 25.38 18.02 -3.39
CA ALA A 459 24.17 18.80 -3.14
C ALA A 459 23.94 19.85 -4.25
N ASP A 460 22.89 19.65 -5.05
CA ASP A 460 22.50 20.58 -6.11
C ASP A 460 22.23 22.00 -5.58
N GLY A 461 23.02 22.96 -6.07
CA GLY A 461 22.92 24.37 -5.69
C GLY A 461 23.81 24.79 -4.52
N MET A 462 24.64 23.89 -4.00
CA MET A 462 25.66 24.21 -3.00
C MET A 462 26.85 24.94 -3.65
N PRO A 463 27.36 26.02 -3.06
CA PRO A 463 28.50 26.73 -3.62
C PRO A 463 29.79 25.88 -3.52
N PRO A 464 30.82 26.14 -4.35
CA PRO A 464 32.07 25.36 -4.35
C PRO A 464 32.81 25.32 -3.00
N ALA A 465 32.64 26.35 -2.17
CA ALA A 465 33.15 26.44 -0.81
C ALA A 465 31.97 26.67 0.15
N PRO A 466 31.25 25.61 0.55
CA PRO A 466 30.04 25.76 1.33
C PRO A 466 30.36 26.12 2.78
N ILE A 467 29.57 27.03 3.35
CA ILE A 467 29.57 27.37 4.77
C ILE A 467 28.44 26.64 5.50
N ARG A 468 28.50 26.61 6.83
CA ARG A 468 27.54 25.86 7.68
C ARG A 468 26.07 26.18 7.40
N THR A 469 25.75 27.42 7.05
CA THR A 469 24.38 27.88 6.74
C THR A 469 23.89 27.47 5.34
N ASP A 470 24.77 27.03 4.45
CA ASP A 470 24.41 26.59 3.10
C ASP A 470 23.76 25.21 3.08
N LEU A 471 23.82 24.46 4.20
CA LEU A 471 23.35 23.09 4.24
C LEU A 471 21.82 22.99 4.30
N PRO A 472 21.19 22.25 3.38
CA PRO A 472 19.73 22.18 3.27
C PRO A 472 19.07 21.18 4.23
N PHE A 473 19.73 20.79 5.33
CA PHE A 473 19.26 19.73 6.24
C PHE A 473 18.44 20.25 7.42
N GLY A 474 17.85 21.44 7.30
CA GLY A 474 17.16 22.10 8.42
C GLY A 474 18.11 22.48 9.56
N VAL A 475 17.50 22.86 10.69
CA VAL A 475 18.21 23.33 11.88
C VAL A 475 18.95 22.16 12.55
N PRO A 476 20.24 22.29 12.90
CA PRO A 476 20.96 21.28 13.66
C PRO A 476 20.32 21.00 15.02
N THR A 477 20.36 19.73 15.43
CA THR A 477 20.00 19.29 16.79
C THR A 477 21.04 19.77 17.80
N HIS A 478 22.29 19.90 17.37
CA HIS A 478 23.38 20.50 18.15
C HIS A 478 24.25 21.37 17.25
N THR A 479 24.62 22.55 17.75
CA THR A 479 25.51 23.52 17.10
C THR A 479 26.60 23.89 18.11
N GLY A 480 27.84 23.56 17.79
CA GLY A 480 29.04 24.00 18.50
C GLY A 480 29.83 25.03 17.69
N ASP A 481 31.00 25.43 18.21
CA ASP A 481 31.84 26.46 17.56
C ASP A 481 32.31 26.05 16.16
N ARG A 482 32.52 24.75 15.92
CA ARG A 482 33.03 24.20 14.64
C ARG A 482 32.19 23.06 14.09
N ASP A 483 31.18 22.61 14.82
CA ASP A 483 30.49 21.36 14.55
C ASP A 483 28.98 21.56 14.54
N ASP A 484 28.30 21.02 13.54
CA ASP A 484 26.84 20.86 13.55
C ASP A 484 26.47 19.38 13.49
N LEU A 485 25.50 18.97 14.31
CA LEU A 485 24.96 17.62 14.34
C LEU A 485 23.48 17.63 14.03
N ARG A 486 23.05 16.65 13.25
CA ARG A 486 21.65 16.36 12.95
C ARG A 486 21.38 14.89 13.19
N ASP A 487 20.30 14.62 13.91
CA ASP A 487 19.82 13.27 14.20
C ASP A 487 18.76 12.84 13.18
N PHE A 488 18.89 11.61 12.71
CA PHE A 488 17.93 10.93 11.86
C PHE A 488 17.69 9.54 12.44
N THR A 489 16.53 8.94 12.13
CA THR A 489 16.20 7.56 12.54
C THR A 489 17.30 6.56 12.14
N GLN A 490 17.97 6.80 11.01
CA GLN A 490 19.01 5.93 10.44
C GLN A 490 20.41 6.19 11.01
N GLY A 491 20.66 7.35 11.61
CA GLY A 491 21.99 7.75 12.03
C GLY A 491 22.15 9.27 12.15
N TRP A 492 23.40 9.72 12.05
CA TRP A 492 23.81 11.09 12.33
C TRP A 492 24.49 11.71 11.12
N ILE A 493 24.25 12.99 10.89
CA ILE A 493 25.06 13.82 9.99
C ILE A 493 25.84 14.81 10.84
N HIS A 494 27.17 14.69 10.81
CA HIS A 494 28.12 15.58 11.44
C HIS A 494 28.82 16.44 10.40
N VAL A 495 28.73 17.75 10.56
CA VAL A 495 29.35 18.76 9.70
C VAL A 495 30.45 19.42 10.50
N HIS A 496 31.66 19.45 9.94
CA HIS A 496 32.83 20.04 10.58
C HIS A 496 33.39 21.20 9.74
N ALA A 497 33.51 22.37 10.36
CA ALA A 497 34.12 23.57 9.80
C ALA A 497 35.37 23.94 10.60
N SER A 498 36.56 23.74 10.01
CA SER A 498 37.83 23.90 10.73
C SER A 498 38.08 25.33 11.24
N ASP A 499 37.59 26.32 10.49
CA ASP A 499 37.66 27.75 10.78
C ASP A 499 36.41 28.26 11.53
N GLY A 500 35.43 27.39 11.78
CA GLY A 500 34.13 27.71 12.39
C GLY A 500 33.02 28.04 11.39
N GLU A 501 33.34 28.23 10.10
CA GLU A 501 32.40 28.72 9.08
C GLU A 501 32.40 27.86 7.82
N THR A 502 33.55 27.66 7.19
CA THR A 502 33.72 26.90 5.95
C THR A 502 33.70 25.40 6.24
N ILE A 503 32.78 24.68 5.61
CA ILE A 503 32.67 23.23 5.78
C ILE A 503 33.90 22.58 5.14
N THR A 504 34.60 21.84 5.99
CA THR A 504 35.72 21.01 5.55
C THR A 504 35.25 19.57 5.38
N THR A 505 34.56 19.01 6.37
CA THR A 505 34.20 17.59 6.36
C THR A 505 32.72 17.41 6.69
N ILE A 506 32.07 16.46 6.02
CA ILE A 506 30.78 15.92 6.43
C ILE A 506 30.92 14.42 6.66
N THR A 507 30.52 13.95 7.84
CA THR A 507 30.50 12.53 8.21
C THR A 507 29.07 12.10 8.49
N VAL A 508 28.61 11.08 7.77
CA VAL A 508 27.34 10.40 8.01
C VAL A 508 27.65 9.08 8.72
N SER A 509 27.09 8.82 9.90
CA SER A 509 27.47 7.66 10.72
C SER A 509 26.30 7.09 11.53
N GLN A 510 26.40 5.81 11.91
CA GLN A 510 25.39 5.18 12.78
C GLN A 510 25.37 5.78 14.18
N ASP A 511 26.54 6.07 14.73
CA ASP A 511 26.72 6.65 16.06
C ASP A 511 27.09 8.13 15.99
N PRO A 512 26.73 8.94 17.01
CA PRO A 512 27.19 10.32 17.11
C PRO A 512 28.72 10.37 17.33
N PRO A 513 29.38 11.49 16.99
CA PRO A 513 30.81 11.65 17.25
C PRO A 513 31.12 11.55 18.75
N ARG A 514 32.02 10.63 19.12
CA ARG A 514 32.39 10.39 20.53
C ARG A 514 32.98 11.61 21.26
N SER A 515 33.46 12.59 20.50
CA SER A 515 34.08 13.82 21.02
C SER A 515 33.09 14.93 21.35
N LEU A 516 31.80 14.77 21.03
CA LEU A 516 30.78 15.79 21.26
C LEU A 516 29.82 15.33 22.38
N PRO A 517 29.49 16.21 23.35
CA PRO A 517 28.55 15.89 24.41
C PRO A 517 27.12 15.92 23.86
N VAL A 518 26.68 14.82 23.25
CA VAL A 518 25.30 14.65 22.81
C VAL A 518 24.51 14.03 23.97
N HIS A 519 23.60 14.79 24.57
CA HIS A 519 22.71 14.29 25.62
C HIS A 519 21.51 13.58 24.97
N HIS A 520 21.32 12.30 25.29
CA HIS A 520 20.19 11.47 24.85
C HIS A 520 18.88 11.85 25.52
#